data_AF-A0A7Z9HGK1-F1
#
_entry.id   AF-A0A7Z9HGK1-F1
#
_cell.length_a   1.000
_cell.length_b   1.000
_cell.length_c   1.000
_cell.angle_alpha   90.00
_cell.angle_beta   90.00
_cell.angle_gamma   90.00
#
_symmetry.space_group_name_H-M   'P 1'
#
loop_
_entity.id
_entity.type
_entity.pdbx_description
1 polymer ?
#
loop_
_entity_poly.entity_id
_entity_poly.type
_entity_poly.pdbx_seq_one_letter_code
_entity_poly.pdbx_strand_id
1 'polypeptide(L)' 'MDYVSVINPGTFNVFVEGPEDLIQELNRDELYGEIDLSTFEPGEYPKVTPKVVKPDGITVLQQWPIVSVWVKNERN' A
#
# COMPACT_ATOMS: atom_id res chain seq x y z
N MET A 1 -1.75 -14.02 -19.94
CA MET A 1 -1.57 -12.60 -20.28
C MET A 1 -0.77 -12.05 -19.13
N ASP A 2 0.43 -11.57 -19.41
CA ASP A 2 1.31 -11.05 -18.39
C ASP A 2 1.05 -9.55 -18.26
N TYR A 3 0.92 -9.07 -17.02
CA TYR A 3 0.63 -7.68 -16.71
C TYR A 3 1.80 -7.10 -15.93
N VAL A 4 2.26 -5.91 -16.31
CA VAL A 4 3.27 -5.16 -15.58
C VAL A 4 2.59 -4.00 -14.87
N SER A 5 2.71 -3.96 -13.55
CA SER A 5 2.22 -2.85 -12.74
C SER A 5 3.37 -1.96 -12.29
N VAL A 6 3.18 -0.64 -12.39
CA VAL A 6 4.09 0.36 -11.82
C VAL A 6 3.35 1.12 -10.73
N ILE A 7 3.99 1.34 -9.58
CA ILE A 7 3.44 2.11 -8.46
C ILE A 7 4.34 3.32 -8.22
N ASN A 8 3.76 4.52 -8.10
CA ASN A 8 4.50 5.75 -7.82
C ASN A 8 3.74 6.68 -6.84
N PRO A 9 4.34 7.07 -5.70
CA PRO A 9 5.59 6.54 -5.16
C PRO A 9 5.43 5.08 -4.70
N GLY A 10 6.52 4.30 -4.76
CA GLY A 10 6.54 2.91 -4.26
C GLY A 10 6.53 2.79 -2.73
N THR A 11 6.53 3.91 -2.02
CA THR A 11 6.52 3.99 -0.55
C THR A 11 5.58 5.11 -0.12
N PHE A 12 4.94 4.93 1.03
CA PHE A 12 4.15 5.96 1.68
C PHE A 12 4.37 5.91 3.20
N ASN A 13 3.97 6.96 3.88
CA ASN A 13 4.06 7.11 5.32
C ASN A 13 2.71 6.82 5.97
N VAL A 14 2.76 6.33 7.20
CA VAL A 14 1.60 6.17 8.08
C VAL A 14 1.91 6.76 9.43
N PHE A 15 0.90 7.37 10.05
CA PHE A 15 0.92 7.74 11.46
C PHE A 15 0.07 6.75 12.22
N VAL A 16 0.63 6.12 13.24
CA VAL A 16 -0.01 5.03 13.98
C VAL A 16 -0.03 5.29 15.47
N GLU A 17 -0.98 4.67 16.15
CA GLU A 17 -1.16 4.68 17.60
C GLU A 17 -1.39 3.25 18.10
N GLY A 18 -0.85 2.91 19.26
CA GLY A 18 -1.08 1.64 19.91
C GLY A 18 -0.25 1.48 21.18
N PRO A 19 -0.32 0.30 21.83
CA PRO A 19 0.50 -0.06 22.98
C PRO A 19 2.00 0.12 22.73
N GLU A 20 2.74 0.61 23.72
CA GLU A 20 4.16 0.94 23.58
C GLU A 20 5.01 -0.28 23.20
N ASP A 21 4.73 -1.44 23.81
CA ASP A 21 5.38 -2.72 23.52
C ASP A 21 5.21 -3.10 22.05
N LEU A 22 3.98 -3.02 21.52
CA LEU A 22 3.72 -3.31 20.11
C LEU A 22 4.41 -2.31 19.18
N ILE A 23 4.38 -1.00 19.51
CA ILE A 23 5.03 0.02 18.70
C ILE A 23 6.56 -0.19 18.64
N GLN A 24 7.18 -0.63 19.73
CA GLN A 24 8.62 -0.90 19.79
C GLN A 24 9.04 -2.14 18.97
N GLU A 25 8.13 -3.11 18.81
CA GLU A 25 8.38 -4.35 18.06
C GLU A 25 8.03 -4.27 16.57
N LEU A 26 7.29 -3.23 16.16
CA LEU A 26 6.85 -3.03 14.77
C LEU A 26 8.02 -3.08 13.78
N ASN A 27 7.87 -3.92 12.76
CA ASN A 27 8.80 -4.02 11.65
C ASN A 27 8.06 -4.03 10.29
N ARG A 28 8.84 -4.07 9.20
CA ARG A 28 8.31 -3.96 7.82
C ARG A 28 7.49 -5.17 7.37
N ASP A 29 7.67 -6.32 8.01
CA ASP A 29 6.91 -7.53 7.67
C ASP A 29 5.51 -7.51 8.30
N GLU A 30 5.32 -6.68 9.33
CA GLU A 30 4.06 -6.56 10.08
C GLU A 30 3.25 -5.32 9.69
N LEU A 31 3.93 -4.24 9.28
CA LEU A 31 3.31 -2.98 8.86
C LEU A 31 3.72 -2.62 7.44
N TYR A 32 2.85 -2.91 6.48
CA TYR A 32 3.10 -2.66 5.07
C TYR A 32 1.82 -2.26 4.33
N GLY A 33 2.00 -1.73 3.11
CA GLY A 33 0.90 -1.39 2.21
C GLY A 33 0.63 -2.48 1.19
N GLU A 34 -0.63 -2.76 0.96
CA GLU A 34 -1.11 -3.73 -0.02
C GLU A 34 -2.05 -3.05 -1.02
N ILE A 35 -1.92 -3.42 -2.29
CA ILE A 35 -2.84 -3.04 -3.37
C ILE A 35 -3.26 -4.32 -4.09
N ASP A 36 -4.55 -4.63 -4.06
CA ASP A 36 -5.09 -5.79 -4.78
C ASP A 36 -5.32 -5.43 -6.26
N LEU A 37 -4.35 -5.81 -7.10
CA LEU A 37 -4.38 -5.57 -8.54
C LEU A 37 -5.39 -6.45 -9.29
N SER A 38 -5.97 -7.49 -8.67
CA SER A 38 -6.96 -8.36 -9.35
C SER A 38 -8.25 -7.60 -9.70
N THR A 39 -8.46 -6.45 -9.08
CA THR A 39 -9.61 -5.57 -9.28
C THR A 39 -9.38 -4.48 -10.34
N PHE A 40 -8.18 -4.42 -10.94
CA PHE A 40 -7.79 -3.39 -11.89
C PHE A 40 -7.72 -3.95 -13.31
N GLU A 41 -8.37 -3.26 -14.25
CA GLU A 41 -8.13 -3.46 -15.68
C GLU A 41 -6.86 -2.72 -16.13
N PRO A 42 -6.30 -3.03 -17.30
CA PRO A 42 -5.21 -2.23 -17.87
C PRO A 42 -5.59 -0.76 -17.99
N GLY A 43 -4.77 0.13 -17.41
CA GLY A 43 -5.08 1.55 -17.32
C GLY A 43 -4.21 2.32 -16.32
N GLU A 44 -4.52 3.60 -16.16
CA GLU A 44 -3.86 4.49 -15.20
C GLU A 44 -4.79 4.89 -14.06
N TYR A 45 -4.31 4.76 -12.84
CA TYR A 45 -5.08 4.99 -11.61
C TYR A 45 -4.30 5.96 -10.72
N PRO A 46 -4.50 7.28 -10.86
CA PRO A 46 -3.64 8.29 -10.23
C PRO A 46 -3.90 8.53 -8.74
N LYS A 47 -4.99 7.97 -8.18
CA LYS A 47 -5.43 8.20 -6.79
C LYS A 47 -5.81 6.89 -6.12
N VAL A 48 -4.83 6.03 -5.91
CA VAL A 48 -4.98 4.77 -5.18
C VAL A 48 -4.45 4.96 -3.76
N THR A 49 -5.26 4.62 -2.77
CA THR A 49 -4.83 4.56 -1.38
C THR A 49 -4.52 3.10 -1.05
N PRO A 50 -3.24 2.73 -0.83
CA PRO A 50 -2.89 1.37 -0.41
C PRO A 50 -3.59 1.02 0.90
N LYS A 51 -4.07 -0.21 1.00
CA LYS A 51 -4.60 -0.74 2.25
C LYS A 51 -3.42 -1.01 3.18
N VAL A 52 -3.46 -0.49 4.40
CA VAL A 52 -2.43 -0.77 5.40
C VAL A 52 -2.74 -2.10 6.09
N VAL A 53 -1.83 -3.05 5.95
CA VAL A 53 -1.78 -4.26 6.77
C VAL A 53 -0.96 -3.94 8.01
N LYS A 54 -1.48 -4.30 9.18
CA LYS A 54 -0.92 -3.96 10.50
C LYS A 54 -1.31 -5.03 11.52
N PRO A 55 -0.58 -5.16 12.64
CA PRO A 55 -1.01 -5.99 13.77
C PRO A 55 -2.32 -5.52 14.40
N ASP A 56 -2.95 -6.43 15.14
CA ASP A 56 -4.04 -6.09 16.04
C ASP A 56 -3.54 -5.17 17.16
N GLY A 57 -4.41 -4.27 17.63
CA GLY A 57 -4.05 -3.28 18.66
C GLY A 57 -3.37 -2.00 18.14
N ILE A 58 -2.89 -1.99 16.89
CA ILE A 58 -2.39 -0.79 16.21
C ILE A 58 -3.52 -0.12 15.43
N THR A 59 -3.60 1.21 15.49
CA THR A 59 -4.55 2.02 14.74
C THR A 59 -3.81 2.96 13.80
N VAL A 60 -4.22 3.05 12.54
CA VAL A 60 -3.66 4.02 11.58
C VAL A 60 -4.51 5.28 11.64
N LEU A 61 -3.88 6.38 12.00
CA LEU A 61 -4.51 7.68 12.16
C LEU A 61 -4.42 8.53 10.88
N GLN A 62 -3.30 8.44 10.16
CA GLN A 62 -3.08 9.18 8.91
C GLN A 62 -2.20 8.38 7.95
N GLN A 63 -2.33 8.65 6.66
CA GLN A 63 -1.57 8.02 5.58
C GLN A 63 -1.27 9.03 4.47
N TRP A 64 -0.02 9.15 4.04
CA TRP A 64 0.39 10.04 2.95
C TRP A 64 1.74 9.65 2.32
N PRO A 65 1.96 9.91 1.02
CA PRO A 65 1.01 10.42 0.04
C PRO A 65 0.07 9.32 -0.50
N ILE A 66 -0.92 9.73 -1.29
CA ILE A 66 -1.68 8.82 -2.16
C ILE A 66 -0.76 8.37 -3.31
N VAL A 67 -0.91 7.14 -3.79
CA VAL A 67 -0.08 6.59 -4.88
C VAL A 67 -0.83 6.53 -6.21
N SER A 68 -0.07 6.48 -7.28
CA SER A 68 -0.54 6.18 -8.63
C SER A 68 -0.17 4.74 -9.00
N VAL A 69 -1.07 4.03 -9.67
CA VAL A 69 -0.87 2.67 -10.19
C VAL A 69 -1.11 2.68 -11.69
N TRP A 70 -0.16 2.17 -12.46
CA TRP A 70 -0.32 1.91 -13.89
C TRP A 70 -0.31 0.41 -14.11
N VAL A 71 -1.33 -0.13 -14.76
CA VAL A 71 -1.42 -1.54 -15.13
C VAL A 71 -1.27 -1.64 -16.65
N LYS A 72 -0.15 -2.18 -17.11
CA LYS A 72 0.14 -2.38 -18.55
C LYS A 72 -0.03 -3.85 -18.91
N ASN A 73 -0.61 -4.11 -20.08
CA ASN A 73 -0.62 -5.45 -20.67
C ASN A 73 0.71 -5.64 -21.40
N GLU A 74 1.47 -6.72 -21.15
CA GLU A 74 2.80 -6.94 -21.75
C GLU A 74 2.81 -7.08 -23.29
N ARG A 75 1.65 -6.96 -23.96
CA ARG A 75 1.55 -7.13 -25.41
C ARG A 75 1.67 -5.88 -26.28
N ASN A 76 1.86 -4.66 -25.74
CA ASN A 76 2.07 -3.45 -26.55
C ASN A 76 3.04 -2.44 -25.93
#